data_AF-A0A2N2ZW43-F1
#
_entry.id   AF-A0A2N2ZW43-F1
#
_cell.length_a   1.000
_cell.length_b   1.000
_cell.length_c   1.000
_cell.angle_alpha   90.00
_cell.angle_beta   90.00
_cell.angle_gamma   90.00
#
_symmetry.space_group_name_H-M   'P 1'
#
loop_
_entity.id
_entity.type
_entity.pdbx_description
1 polymer ?
#
loop_
_entity_poly.entity_id
_entity_poly.type
_entity_poly.pdbx_seq_one_letter_code
_entity_poly.pdbx_strand_id
1 'polypeptide(L)'
;MFLAALIYLPFGLSAQQAVKSKTKSDAKPVPSVLSTASQASAVAGFTGKGEDWLLPSADLVFPDLPYAYDALEPVIDRQTVEIHYDKHHRGYFNNFKKAIAGTDLETKSVYTIFAGIKDVPVAVRNNAGGFYNHVLYWSNLSPDGGGKPSGELLEAITRSFGSYEDFVQ
;
A
#
# COMPACT_ATOMS: atom_id res chain seq x y z
N MET A 1 15.41 -11.23 -41.83
CA MET A 1 14.57 -10.53 -42.84
C MET A 1 14.64 -11.31 -44.13
N PHE A 2 13.66 -12.18 -44.43
CA PHE A 2 13.31 -12.60 -45.78
C PHE A 2 11.95 -13.32 -45.74
N LEU A 3 11.02 -12.71 -46.48
CA LEU A 3 9.78 -13.19 -47.11
C LEU A 3 8.67 -13.88 -46.30
N ALA A 4 7.55 -13.15 -46.21
CA ALA A 4 6.19 -13.63 -46.01
C ALA A 4 5.59 -14.16 -47.33
N ALA A 5 4.79 -15.22 -47.25
CA ALA A 5 3.99 -15.73 -48.36
C ALA A 5 2.52 -15.35 -48.17
N LEU A 6 2.01 -14.55 -49.12
CA LEU A 6 0.58 -14.30 -49.34
C LEU A 6 -0.07 -15.54 -49.97
N ILE A 7 -1.26 -15.90 -49.47
CA ILE A 7 -2.23 -16.70 -50.23
C ILE A 7 -3.51 -15.87 -50.37
N TYR A 8 -3.91 -15.71 -51.62
CA TYR A 8 -5.06 -14.98 -52.12
C TYR A 8 -6.19 -15.97 -52.40
N LEU A 9 -7.44 -15.66 -52.04
CA LEU A 9 -8.64 -16.13 -52.75
C LEU A 9 -9.85 -15.26 -52.34
N PRO A 10 -10.55 -14.60 -53.29
CA PRO A 10 -11.79 -13.88 -53.07
C PRO A 10 -13.01 -14.68 -53.56
N PHE A 11 -14.20 -14.35 -53.06
CA PHE A 11 -15.54 -14.36 -53.69
C PHE A 11 -16.62 -14.68 -52.65
N GLY A 12 -17.73 -13.91 -52.67
CA GLY A 12 -18.97 -14.33 -52.03
C GLY A 12 -19.84 -13.18 -51.50
N LEU A 13 -20.71 -12.67 -52.36
CA LEU A 13 -21.66 -11.59 -52.14
C LEU A 13 -22.86 -12.00 -51.27
N SER A 14 -23.51 -10.99 -50.67
CA SER A 14 -24.95 -10.89 -50.37
C SER A 14 -25.55 -11.63 -49.17
N ALA A 15 -26.05 -10.87 -48.17
CA ALA A 15 -27.49 -10.64 -47.99
C ALA A 15 -27.76 -9.91 -46.65
N GLN A 16 -28.37 -8.72 -46.74
CA GLN A 16 -29.10 -8.08 -45.66
C GLN A 16 -30.36 -8.89 -45.32
N GLN A 17 -30.62 -9.16 -44.05
CA GLN A 17 -32.00 -9.24 -43.54
C GLN A 17 -32.04 -9.07 -42.01
N ALA A 18 -32.81 -8.07 -41.60
CA ALA A 18 -33.18 -7.79 -40.22
C ALA A 18 -34.35 -8.68 -39.79
N VAL A 19 -34.32 -9.18 -38.56
CA VAL A 19 -35.50 -9.73 -37.86
C VAL A 19 -35.55 -9.17 -36.44
N LYS A 20 -36.70 -8.60 -36.07
CA LYS A 20 -37.05 -8.09 -34.74
C LYS A 20 -37.87 -9.12 -33.94
N SER A 21 -37.49 -9.29 -32.66
CA SER A 21 -38.33 -9.41 -31.44
C SER A 21 -39.10 -10.70 -31.07
N LYS A 22 -39.22 -10.84 -29.72
CA LYS A 22 -40.11 -11.66 -28.84
C LYS A 22 -39.58 -13.05 -28.46
N THR A 23 -39.66 -13.58 -27.22
CA THR A 23 -40.28 -13.19 -25.92
C THR A 23 -39.74 -14.07 -24.79
N LYS A 24 -39.94 -13.60 -23.54
CA LYS A 24 -39.69 -14.22 -22.21
C LYS A 24 -39.91 -15.74 -22.08
N SER A 25 -39.10 -16.39 -21.24
CA SER A 25 -39.55 -17.49 -20.38
C SER A 25 -38.94 -17.40 -18.97
N ASP A 26 -39.78 -17.72 -18.00
CA ASP A 26 -39.64 -17.58 -16.57
C ASP A 26 -38.50 -18.40 -15.94
N ALA A 27 -37.66 -17.75 -15.14
CA ALA A 27 -36.89 -18.40 -14.09
C ALA A 27 -36.85 -17.46 -12.87
N LYS A 28 -37.44 -17.89 -11.75
CA LYS A 28 -37.37 -17.20 -10.46
C LYS A 28 -35.91 -17.26 -9.96
N PRO A 29 -35.28 -16.12 -9.59
CA PRO A 29 -34.00 -16.19 -8.90
C PRO A 29 -34.23 -16.59 -7.43
N VAL A 30 -33.58 -17.67 -7.04
CA VAL A 30 -33.41 -18.16 -5.66
C VAL A 30 -32.62 -17.11 -4.87
N PRO A 31 -33.00 -16.77 -3.62
CA PRO A 31 -32.24 -15.82 -2.82
C PRO A 31 -30.91 -16.47 -2.41
N SER A 32 -29.83 -16.03 -3.05
CA SER A 32 -28.47 -16.32 -2.60
C SER A 32 -28.20 -15.48 -1.36
N VAL A 33 -28.20 -16.15 -0.21
CA VAL A 33 -27.77 -15.62 1.08
C VAL A 33 -26.24 -15.56 1.07
N LEU A 34 -25.69 -14.65 0.27
CA LEU A 34 -24.28 -14.28 0.33
C LEU A 34 -24.17 -13.20 1.40
N SER A 35 -23.78 -13.68 2.58
CA SER A 35 -23.24 -12.92 3.71
C SER A 35 -22.65 -11.59 3.25
N THR A 36 -23.29 -10.50 3.62
CA THR A 36 -22.71 -9.16 3.54
C THR A 36 -21.47 -9.17 4.41
N ALA A 37 -20.30 -9.34 3.78
CA ALA A 37 -19.05 -8.91 4.38
C ALA A 37 -19.27 -7.48 4.87
N SER A 38 -19.15 -7.31 6.19
CA SER A 38 -19.19 -6.01 6.84
C SER A 38 -18.32 -5.05 6.05
N GLN A 39 -18.90 -3.93 5.59
CA GLN A 39 -18.12 -2.84 5.03
C GLN A 39 -17.15 -2.40 6.12
N ALA A 40 -15.88 -2.76 5.98
CA ALA A 40 -14.81 -2.19 6.78
C ALA A 40 -14.82 -0.69 6.44
N SER A 41 -15.33 0.11 7.39
CA SER A 41 -15.23 1.56 7.34
C SER A 41 -13.75 1.90 7.20
N ALA A 42 -13.35 2.50 6.08
CA ALA A 42 -12.05 3.13 5.99
C ALA A 42 -11.91 4.05 7.21
N VAL A 43 -10.93 3.79 8.06
CA VAL A 43 -10.68 4.64 9.23
C VAL A 43 -10.15 5.96 8.69
N ALA A 44 -11.03 6.94 8.54
CA ALA A 44 -10.62 8.31 8.23
C ALA A 44 -9.67 8.77 9.35
N GLY A 45 -8.43 9.12 8.99
CA GLY A 45 -7.44 9.63 9.95
C GLY A 45 -6.33 8.68 10.37
N PHE A 46 -6.02 7.60 9.63
CA PHE A 46 -4.77 6.86 9.86
C PHE A 46 -3.57 7.80 9.64
N THR A 47 -2.91 8.17 10.73
CA THR A 47 -1.72 9.03 10.72
C THR A 47 -0.43 8.23 10.78
N GLY A 48 -0.54 6.91 11.02
CA GLY A 48 0.61 6.04 11.18
C GLY A 48 1.28 6.17 12.56
N LYS A 49 0.55 6.66 13.57
CA LYS A 49 1.10 6.94 14.89
C LYS A 49 0.37 6.14 15.97
N GLY A 50 1.14 5.70 16.98
CA GLY A 50 0.60 5.14 18.22
C GLY A 50 -0.37 3.99 18.01
N GLU A 51 -1.61 4.19 18.46
CA GLU A 51 -2.71 3.21 18.46
C GLU A 51 -3.23 2.83 17.08
N ASP A 52 -2.93 3.62 16.04
CA ASP A 52 -3.25 3.30 14.65
C ASP A 52 -2.73 1.91 14.24
N TRP A 53 -1.59 1.50 14.79
CA TRP A 53 -0.96 0.20 14.52
C TRP A 53 -1.57 -0.98 15.29
N LEU A 54 -2.54 -0.71 16.19
CA LEU A 54 -3.32 -1.71 16.92
C LEU A 54 -4.61 -2.11 16.17
N LEU A 55 -4.98 -1.35 15.14
CA LEU A 55 -6.11 -1.68 14.27
C LEU A 55 -5.90 -3.03 13.55
N PRO A 56 -6.97 -3.75 13.20
CA PRO A 56 -6.88 -4.88 12.30
C PRO A 56 -6.18 -4.51 10.99
N SER A 57 -5.28 -5.36 10.50
CA SER A 57 -4.51 -5.08 9.27
C SER A 57 -5.39 -4.90 8.04
N ALA A 58 -6.58 -5.51 8.02
CA ALA A 58 -7.60 -5.30 6.99
C ALA A 58 -8.18 -3.87 6.99
N ASP A 59 -8.13 -3.16 8.10
CA ASP A 59 -8.71 -1.82 8.24
C ASP A 59 -7.68 -0.71 7.99
N LEU A 60 -6.39 -1.04 7.95
CA LEU A 60 -5.34 -0.09 7.61
C LEU A 60 -5.50 0.46 6.20
N VAL A 61 -5.29 1.79 6.09
CA VAL A 61 -5.32 2.57 4.85
C VAL A 61 -3.94 3.16 4.56
N PHE A 62 -3.72 3.60 3.32
CA PHE A 62 -2.48 4.27 2.94
C PHE A 62 -2.51 5.74 3.43
N PRO A 63 -1.58 6.17 4.30
CA PRO A 63 -1.60 7.52 4.86
C PRO A 63 -1.13 8.54 3.84
N ASP A 64 -1.69 9.75 3.87
CA ASP A 64 -1.22 10.89 3.06
C ASP A 64 0.20 11.32 3.46
N LEU A 65 0.96 11.90 2.51
CA LEU A 65 2.26 12.49 2.81
C LEU A 65 2.03 13.78 3.64
N PRO A 66 2.75 13.98 4.76
CA PRO A 66 2.48 15.10 5.67
C PRO A 66 2.96 16.47 5.17
N TYR A 67 3.65 16.50 4.03
CA TYR A 67 4.17 17.71 3.38
C TYR A 67 4.16 17.54 1.85
N ALA A 68 4.39 18.62 1.13
CA ALA A 68 4.50 18.60 -0.33
C ALA A 68 5.74 17.81 -0.80
N TYR A 69 5.72 17.30 -2.03
CA TYR A 69 6.81 16.47 -2.57
C TYR A 69 8.18 17.18 -2.61
N ASP A 70 8.20 18.49 -2.76
CA ASP A 70 9.39 19.34 -2.82
C ASP A 70 9.79 19.93 -1.46
N ALA A 71 9.04 19.67 -0.38
CA ALA A 71 9.26 20.29 0.92
C ALA A 71 10.60 19.91 1.57
N LEU A 72 11.23 18.83 1.13
CA LEU A 72 12.52 18.35 1.67
C LEU A 72 13.73 18.79 0.83
N GLU A 73 13.52 19.61 -0.20
CA GLU A 73 14.63 20.19 -0.96
C GLU A 73 15.42 21.19 -0.09
N PRO A 74 16.75 21.26 -0.26
CA PRO A 74 17.57 20.56 -1.27
C PRO A 74 18.11 19.20 -0.81
N VAL A 75 17.69 18.68 0.36
CA VAL A 75 18.28 17.47 0.97
C VAL A 75 17.79 16.20 0.28
N ILE A 76 16.49 16.15 -0.04
CA ILE A 76 15.88 15.08 -0.83
C ILE A 76 15.09 15.76 -1.96
N ASP A 77 15.44 15.42 -3.20
CA ASP A 77 14.80 16.04 -4.36
C ASP A 77 13.33 15.60 -4.52
N ARG A 78 12.52 16.46 -5.13
CA ARG A 78 11.08 16.21 -5.36
C ARG A 78 10.80 14.89 -6.07
N GLN A 79 11.59 14.54 -7.09
CA GLN A 79 11.37 13.34 -7.89
C GLN A 79 11.59 12.07 -7.07
N THR A 80 12.59 12.08 -6.18
CA THR A 80 12.85 11.01 -5.22
C THR A 80 11.68 10.84 -4.27
N VAL A 81 11.16 11.92 -3.67
CA VAL A 81 10.00 11.81 -2.76
C VAL A 81 8.77 11.25 -3.50
N GLU A 82 8.47 11.77 -4.69
CA GLU A 82 7.33 11.32 -5.51
C GLU A 82 7.43 9.81 -5.83
N ILE A 83 8.57 9.34 -6.34
CA ILE A 83 8.75 7.93 -6.69
C ILE A 83 8.76 7.04 -5.44
N HIS A 84 9.47 7.46 -4.39
CA HIS A 84 9.61 6.68 -3.16
C HIS A 84 8.27 6.51 -2.44
N TYR A 85 7.44 7.56 -2.39
CA TYR A 85 6.14 7.51 -1.75
C TYR A 85 5.07 6.84 -2.66
N ASP A 86 4.86 7.32 -3.89
CA ASP A 86 3.75 6.84 -4.72
C ASP A 86 3.98 5.49 -5.39
N LYS A 87 5.23 5.05 -5.54
CA LYS A 87 5.57 3.75 -6.14
C LYS A 87 6.04 2.76 -5.10
N HIS A 88 7.13 3.05 -4.39
CA HIS A 88 7.74 2.07 -3.48
C HIS A 88 6.90 1.85 -2.22
N HIS A 89 6.60 2.91 -1.47
CA HIS A 89 5.78 2.83 -0.25
C HIS A 89 4.36 2.32 -0.56
N ARG A 90 3.68 2.89 -1.57
CA ARG A 90 2.36 2.40 -2.02
C ARG A 90 2.41 0.95 -2.50
N GLY A 91 3.51 0.54 -3.13
CA GLY A 91 3.75 -0.84 -3.54
C GLY A 91 3.78 -1.80 -2.35
N TYR A 92 4.52 -1.46 -1.29
CA TYR A 92 4.53 -2.25 -0.05
C TYR A 92 3.14 -2.37 0.56
N PHE A 93 2.40 -1.27 0.67
CA PHE A 93 1.03 -1.30 1.19
C PHE A 93 0.12 -2.23 0.37
N ASN A 94 0.07 -2.04 -0.96
CA ASN A 94 -0.77 -2.85 -1.83
C ASN A 94 -0.42 -4.34 -1.77
N ASN A 95 0.87 -4.68 -1.74
CA ASN A 95 1.32 -6.06 -1.66
C ASN A 95 1.09 -6.66 -0.27
N PHE A 96 1.19 -5.86 0.79
CA PHE A 96 0.82 -6.28 2.14
C PHE A 96 -0.67 -6.66 2.21
N LYS A 97 -1.56 -5.78 1.73
CA LYS A 97 -3.01 -6.06 1.68
C LYS A 97 -3.32 -7.33 0.88
N LYS A 98 -2.66 -7.53 -0.26
CA LYS A 98 -2.79 -8.77 -1.05
C LYS A 98 -2.29 -10.01 -0.30
N ALA A 99 -1.19 -9.89 0.42
CA ALA A 99 -0.56 -11.02 1.11
C ALA A 99 -1.35 -11.50 2.34
N ILE A 100 -2.12 -10.61 2.99
CA ILE A 100 -2.96 -10.97 4.13
C ILE A 100 -4.39 -11.36 3.70
N ALA A 101 -4.82 -11.04 2.49
CA ALA A 101 -6.20 -11.22 2.05
C ALA A 101 -6.69 -12.67 2.22
N GLY A 102 -7.81 -12.86 2.92
CA GLY A 102 -8.41 -14.17 3.20
C GLY A 102 -7.62 -15.05 4.18
N THR A 103 -6.65 -14.48 4.91
CA THR A 103 -5.90 -15.17 5.97
C THR A 103 -6.34 -14.70 7.35
N ASP A 104 -5.92 -15.39 8.40
CA ASP A 104 -6.13 -14.97 9.79
C ASP A 104 -5.37 -13.68 10.16
N LEU A 105 -4.48 -13.19 9.29
CA LEU A 105 -3.71 -11.97 9.51
C LEU A 105 -4.51 -10.69 9.27
N GLU A 106 -5.65 -10.77 8.58
CA GLU A 106 -6.55 -9.63 8.37
C GLU A 106 -7.02 -9.00 9.68
N THR A 107 -7.30 -9.84 10.68
CA THR A 107 -7.82 -9.42 12.00
C THR A 107 -6.71 -9.09 13.00
N LYS A 108 -5.46 -9.42 12.68
CA LYS A 108 -4.30 -9.12 13.53
C LYS A 108 -3.81 -7.71 13.26
N SER A 109 -3.30 -7.07 14.30
CA SER A 109 -2.59 -5.80 14.17
C SER A 109 -1.20 -6.01 13.57
N VAL A 110 -0.60 -4.94 13.02
CA VAL A 110 0.78 -4.99 12.50
C VAL A 110 1.77 -5.36 13.60
N TYR A 111 1.56 -4.89 14.84
CA TYR A 111 2.40 -5.29 15.98
C TYR A 111 2.26 -6.78 16.34
N THR A 112 1.06 -7.35 16.26
CA THR A 112 0.88 -8.79 16.43
C THR A 112 1.59 -9.58 15.32
N ILE A 113 1.49 -9.12 14.07
CA ILE A 113 2.24 -9.72 12.95
C ILE A 113 3.74 -9.66 13.20
N PHE A 114 4.27 -8.53 13.68
CA PHE A 114 5.70 -8.34 13.96
C PHE A 114 6.19 -9.15 15.16
N ALA A 115 5.37 -9.34 16.20
CA ALA A 115 5.71 -10.23 17.30
C ALA A 115 5.89 -11.69 16.83
N GLY A 116 5.15 -12.10 15.79
CA GLY A 116 5.24 -13.43 15.15
C GLY A 116 6.03 -13.46 13.83
N ILE A 117 6.90 -12.47 13.57
CA ILE A 117 7.43 -12.21 12.21
C ILE A 117 8.19 -13.39 11.57
N LYS A 118 8.72 -14.31 12.39
CA LYS A 118 9.44 -15.50 11.92
C LYS A 118 8.52 -16.57 11.32
N ASP A 119 7.24 -16.56 11.72
CA ASP A 119 6.25 -17.58 11.37
C ASP A 119 5.26 -17.10 10.29
N VAL A 120 5.36 -15.83 9.85
CA VAL A 120 4.51 -15.29 8.77
C VAL A 120 5.15 -15.49 7.39
N PRO A 121 4.35 -15.55 6.31
CA PRO A 121 4.90 -15.64 4.96
C PRO A 121 5.88 -14.51 4.65
N VAL A 122 6.92 -14.80 3.87
CA VAL A 122 7.94 -13.80 3.47
C VAL A 122 7.31 -12.59 2.78
N ALA A 123 6.26 -12.79 1.99
CA ALA A 123 5.52 -11.70 1.37
C ALA A 123 4.88 -10.76 2.40
N VAL A 124 4.30 -11.30 3.49
CA VAL A 124 3.77 -10.48 4.59
C VAL A 124 4.92 -9.76 5.29
N ARG A 125 5.97 -10.48 5.70
CA ARG A 125 7.12 -9.89 6.40
C ARG A 125 7.70 -8.69 5.64
N ASN A 126 8.03 -8.89 4.36
CA ASN A 126 8.73 -7.89 3.57
C ASN A 126 7.82 -6.67 3.29
N ASN A 127 6.53 -6.89 3.03
CA ASN A 127 5.62 -5.79 2.65
C ASN A 127 5.00 -5.09 3.86
N ALA A 128 4.69 -5.80 4.95
CA ALA A 128 4.25 -5.17 6.20
C ALA A 128 5.38 -4.33 6.81
N GLY A 129 6.60 -4.88 6.85
CA GLY A 129 7.79 -4.15 7.28
C GLY A 129 8.09 -2.96 6.38
N GLY A 130 8.02 -3.15 5.05
CA GLY A 130 8.17 -2.06 4.09
C GLY A 130 7.16 -0.94 4.31
N PHE A 131 5.88 -1.26 4.47
CA PHE A 131 4.83 -0.29 4.77
C PHE A 131 5.13 0.45 6.08
N TYR A 132 5.29 -0.27 7.19
CA TYR A 132 5.55 0.32 8.51
C TYR A 132 6.78 1.24 8.51
N ASN A 133 7.90 0.77 7.96
CA ASN A 133 9.15 1.54 7.95
C ASN A 133 9.02 2.85 7.16
N HIS A 134 8.27 2.86 6.06
CA HIS A 134 8.09 4.09 5.27
C HIS A 134 7.14 5.07 5.96
N VAL A 135 6.07 4.59 6.60
CA VAL A 135 5.21 5.46 7.42
C VAL A 135 6.04 6.14 8.52
N LEU A 136 6.89 5.38 9.21
CA LEU A 136 7.81 5.93 10.21
C LEU A 136 8.80 6.94 9.58
N TYR A 137 9.40 6.59 8.43
CA TYR A 137 10.35 7.45 7.71
C TYR A 137 9.76 8.83 7.38
N TRP A 138 8.59 8.87 6.72
CA TRP A 138 7.97 10.14 6.33
C TRP A 138 7.57 10.99 7.54
N SER A 139 7.17 10.36 8.65
CA SER A 139 6.77 11.03 9.89
C SER A 139 7.94 11.62 10.69
N ASN A 140 9.17 11.15 10.45
CA ASN A 140 10.39 11.61 11.12
C ASN A 140 11.18 12.65 10.32
N LEU A 141 10.71 13.01 9.13
CA LEU A 141 11.28 14.07 8.31
C LEU A 141 10.40 15.32 8.43
N SER A 142 11.02 16.49 8.26
CA SER A 142 10.34 17.78 8.30
C SER A 142 11.08 18.79 7.43
N PRO A 143 10.36 19.67 6.69
CA PRO A 143 10.97 20.81 6.00
C PRO A 143 11.74 21.73 6.97
N ASP A 144 11.25 21.85 8.21
CA ASP A 144 11.83 22.68 9.27
C ASP A 144 12.63 21.83 10.28
N GLY A 145 13.08 20.65 9.86
CA GLY A 145 13.78 19.68 10.71
C GLY A 145 15.29 19.95 10.85
N GLY A 146 15.99 18.95 11.41
CA GLY A 146 17.43 19.00 11.63
C GLY A 146 17.82 19.57 13.00
N GLY A 147 19.10 19.92 13.14
CA GLY A 147 19.68 20.35 14.40
C GLY A 147 19.87 19.20 15.42
N LYS A 148 20.22 19.57 16.65
CA LYS A 148 20.37 18.63 17.75
C LYS A 148 19.01 18.37 18.41
N PRO A 149 18.73 17.13 18.87
CA PRO A 149 17.62 16.90 19.77
C PRO A 149 17.84 17.68 21.08
N SER A 150 16.79 17.84 21.88
CA SER A 150 16.83 18.53 23.16
C SER A 150 16.25 17.66 24.29
N GLY A 151 16.50 18.06 25.54
CA GLY A 151 15.93 17.41 26.73
C GLY A 151 16.41 15.97 26.90
N GLU A 152 15.51 15.10 27.37
CA GLU A 152 15.81 13.72 27.77
C GLU A 152 16.48 12.91 26.65
N LEU A 153 16.12 13.15 25.39
CA LEU A 153 16.71 12.45 24.25
C LEU A 153 18.19 12.82 24.06
N LEU A 154 18.53 14.11 24.13
CA LEU A 154 19.94 14.54 24.01
C LEU A 154 20.78 14.01 25.18
N GLU A 155 20.21 14.01 26.38
CA GLU A 155 20.88 13.45 27.55
C GLU A 155 21.10 11.94 27.41
N ALA A 156 20.11 11.20 26.90
CA ALA A 156 20.25 9.78 26.64
C ALA A 156 21.32 9.49 25.59
N ILE A 157 21.35 10.27 24.50
CA ILE A 157 22.40 10.17 23.47
C ILE A 157 23.77 10.43 24.10
N THR A 158 23.92 11.51 24.85
CA THR A 158 25.19 11.86 25.50
C THR A 158 25.66 10.77 26.47
N ARG A 159 24.74 10.19 27.26
CA ARG A 159 25.07 9.09 28.19
C ARG A 159 25.52 7.82 27.45
N SER A 160 24.89 7.49 26.33
CA SER A 160 25.16 6.23 25.62
C SER A 160 26.33 6.32 24.64
N PHE A 161 26.53 7.49 24.02
CA PHE A 161 27.47 7.68 22.92
C PHE A 161 28.58 8.68 23.23
N GLY A 162 28.56 9.33 24.40
CA GLY A 162 29.55 10.32 24.83
C GLY A 162 29.21 11.74 24.38
N SER A 163 28.82 11.92 23.11
CA SER A 163 28.37 13.21 22.57
C SER A 163 27.34 13.04 21.44
N TYR A 164 26.70 14.13 21.02
CA TYR A 164 25.85 14.12 19.83
C TYR A 164 26.68 13.92 18.56
N GLU A 165 27.86 14.54 18.49
CA GLU A 165 28.81 14.43 17.40
C GLU A 165 29.25 12.98 17.15
N ASP A 166 29.57 12.24 18.22
CA ASP A 166 29.94 10.83 18.13
C ASP A 166 28.76 9.93 17.71
N PHE A 167 27.53 10.35 18.01
CA PHE A 167 26.32 9.62 17.62
C PHE A 167 25.98 9.76 16.12
N VAL A 168 26.27 10.91 15.51
CA VAL A 168 25.91 11.19 14.10
C VAL A 168 27.01 10.86 13.09
N GLN A 169 28.17 10.37 13.56
CA GLN A 169 29.30 9.96 12.74
C GLN A 169 29.08 8.63 12.02
#